data_AF-A0A529X386-F1
#
_entry.id   AF-A0A529X386-F1
#
_cell.length_a   1.000
_cell.length_b   1.000
_cell.length_c   1.000
_cell.angle_alpha   90.00
_cell.angle_beta   90.00
_cell.angle_gamma   90.00
#
_symmetry.space_group_name_H-M   'P 1'
#
loop_
_entity.id
_entity.type
_entity.pdbx_description
1 polymer ?
#
loop_
_entity_poly.entity_id
_entity_poly.type
_entity_poly.pdbx_seq_one_letter_code
_entity_poly.pdbx_strand_id
1 'polypeptide(L)'
;MTEVSIRRADFMMVLAYASDLATGHSRDFALKSCVLAMRIAELAGVSEQVRRNAYHQSMLRYVGCNADTDLLSGLFGDEIALRQDLVGLDIGNRAELGRVFVQAFKRFYYDLAPDAQAKAIEAAMSQALAVARPVLTAHCEVAQRIGERLGLSDEIRRNLGQIYERWDGKGLPHGLSGEEVLPAVRLITLAQDAIALSDAVGIDGMAETIASRADGPYEADLARLVSANAAMLMKGIGATVDRETILALEPDPPVTLDEGACDEAFLAIADMIDMRMPFTQGHSRMVSELAAGAGARIGLPAADVRALRWSGCIHDIGELVVPVATWMRNGPLSVRERDAAQLHAYYGERALASFGHDGDAMGALVLRHHERLDGSGYHRKVGGSDLSPAARILAAAEAFQTSREERPHRKALSSEAAAAQLRAAVRDRYICPDAAEAVLSFAGQQSRRALPRALAGMTPREIEVLRLIAAGLTAKQVARKLDISSKTADHHIQAVYAKIGVGTRGAAALYAVEHGLVRPGEMPA
;
A
#
# COMPACT_ATOMS: atom_id res chain seq x y z
N MET A 1 -4.00 -18.01 21.13
CA MET A 1 -3.88 -17.02 20.04
C MET A 1 -3.39 -15.76 20.71
N THR A 2 -2.21 -15.26 20.35
CA THR A 2 -1.75 -13.95 20.82
C THR A 2 -2.72 -12.90 20.29
N GLU A 3 -3.27 -12.10 21.18
CA GLU A 3 -4.19 -11.01 20.86
C GLU A 3 -3.43 -9.98 20.01
N VAL A 4 -3.96 -9.66 18.82
CA VAL A 4 -3.37 -8.64 17.96
C VAL A 4 -3.61 -7.28 18.62
N SER A 5 -2.53 -6.51 18.80
CA SER A 5 -2.60 -5.15 19.33
C SER A 5 -1.55 -4.29 18.64
N ILE A 6 -1.96 -3.52 17.64
CA ILE A 6 -1.08 -2.63 16.85
C ILE A 6 -1.37 -1.19 17.25
N ARG A 7 -0.35 -0.33 17.38
CA ARG A 7 -0.59 1.09 17.70
C ARG A 7 -1.23 1.80 16.51
N ARG A 8 -2.23 2.64 16.76
CA ARG A 8 -2.84 3.48 15.72
C ARG A 8 -1.80 4.39 15.04
N ALA A 9 -0.81 4.86 15.81
CA ALA A 9 0.30 5.64 15.28
C ALA A 9 1.07 4.91 14.16
N ASP A 10 1.18 3.57 14.21
CA ASP A 10 1.87 2.81 13.17
C ASP A 10 1.17 2.92 11.81
N PHE A 11 -0.17 2.81 11.79
CA PHE A 11 -0.98 3.06 10.58
C PHE A 11 -0.82 4.48 10.05
N MET A 12 -0.75 5.46 10.95
CA MET A 12 -0.57 6.86 10.57
C MET A 12 0.81 7.12 9.96
N MET A 13 1.86 6.47 10.47
CA MET A 13 3.22 6.55 9.89
C MET A 13 3.31 5.88 8.51
N VAL A 14 2.59 4.77 8.29
CA VAL A 14 2.45 4.15 6.96
C VAL A 14 1.82 5.12 5.96
N LEU A 15 0.71 5.75 6.35
CA LEU A 15 0.00 6.73 5.53
C LEU A 15 0.84 7.99 5.27
N ALA A 16 1.58 8.44 6.29
CA ALA A 16 2.51 9.56 6.20
C ALA A 16 3.61 9.28 5.17
N TYR A 17 4.28 8.11 5.27
CA TYR A 17 5.31 7.68 4.33
C TYR A 17 4.82 7.67 2.88
N ALA A 18 3.63 7.10 2.66
CA ALA A 18 3.07 7.00 1.32
C ALA A 18 2.66 8.38 0.77
N SER A 19 2.07 9.23 1.62
CA SER A 19 1.65 10.58 1.25
C SER A 19 2.84 11.50 0.96
N ASP A 20 3.92 11.40 1.74
CA ASP A 20 5.15 12.17 1.52
C ASP A 20 5.73 11.89 0.13
N LEU A 21 5.84 10.62 -0.24
CA LEU A 21 6.32 10.25 -1.58
C LEU A 21 5.35 10.66 -2.69
N ALA A 22 4.04 10.53 -2.46
CA ALA A 22 2.98 10.98 -3.37
C ALA A 22 2.93 12.50 -3.57
N THR A 23 3.51 13.25 -2.65
CA THR A 23 3.61 14.72 -2.71
C THR A 23 5.02 15.19 -3.06
N GLY A 24 5.92 14.26 -3.37
CA GLY A 24 7.27 14.55 -3.85
C GLY A 24 8.24 15.00 -2.76
N HIS A 25 7.90 14.81 -1.49
CA HIS A 25 8.75 15.09 -0.34
C HIS A 25 9.71 13.93 -0.02
N SER A 26 10.61 14.18 0.94
CA SER A 26 11.45 13.13 1.51
C SER A 26 10.60 12.14 2.33
N ARG A 27 11.07 10.90 2.47
CA ARG A 27 10.33 9.76 3.07
C ARG A 27 9.86 9.96 4.52
N ASP A 28 10.41 10.94 5.21
CA ASP A 28 10.18 11.24 6.61
C ASP A 28 9.77 12.71 6.82
N PHE A 29 9.28 13.38 5.78
CA PHE A 29 8.88 14.79 5.84
C PHE A 29 7.75 15.03 6.85
N ALA A 30 6.69 14.23 6.82
CA ALA A 30 5.61 14.28 7.80
C ALA A 30 6.08 13.94 9.22
N LEU A 31 7.06 13.03 9.36
CA LEU A 31 7.64 12.67 10.66
C LEU A 31 8.50 13.81 11.22
N LYS A 32 9.36 14.42 10.40
CA LYS A 32 10.08 15.66 10.74
C LYS A 32 9.13 16.79 11.10
N SER A 33 8.04 16.93 10.35
CA SER A 33 6.98 17.91 10.62
C SER A 33 6.32 17.66 11.97
N CYS A 34 6.09 16.39 12.33
CA CYS A 34 5.60 16.01 13.66
C CYS A 34 6.59 16.44 14.75
N VAL A 35 7.86 16.07 14.63
CA VAL A 35 8.91 16.45 15.59
C VAL A 35 8.97 17.97 15.77
N LEU A 36 9.02 18.71 14.67
CA LEU A 36 9.11 20.17 14.72
C LEU A 36 7.83 20.81 15.27
N ALA A 37 6.65 20.37 14.84
CA ALA A 37 5.38 20.87 15.35
C ALA A 37 5.26 20.63 16.87
N MET A 38 5.70 19.47 17.37
CA MET A 38 5.68 19.16 18.80
C MET A 38 6.65 20.04 19.59
N ARG A 39 7.83 20.35 19.04
CA ARG A 39 8.78 21.31 19.65
C ARG A 39 8.21 22.73 19.69
N ILE A 40 7.59 23.18 18.60
CA ILE A 40 6.95 24.50 18.53
C ILE A 40 5.79 24.57 19.53
N ALA A 41 4.97 23.52 19.61
CA ALA A 41 3.84 23.44 20.53
C ALA A 41 4.29 23.50 22.00
N GLU A 42 5.37 22.80 22.35
CA GLU A 42 5.98 22.88 23.68
C GLU A 42 6.48 24.28 24.00
N LEU A 43 7.23 24.90 23.07
CA LEU A 43 7.77 26.25 23.25
C LEU A 43 6.67 27.33 23.34
N ALA A 44 5.59 27.16 22.58
CA ALA A 44 4.43 28.05 22.60
C ALA A 44 3.52 27.83 23.83
N GLY A 45 3.77 26.79 24.63
CA GLY A 45 2.97 26.51 25.84
C GLY A 45 1.51 26.16 25.54
N VAL A 46 1.22 25.54 24.40
CA VAL A 46 -0.16 25.19 24.02
C VAL A 46 -0.69 24.03 24.87
N SER A 47 -2.01 23.89 24.92
CA SER A 47 -2.65 22.82 25.69
C SER A 47 -2.27 21.43 25.17
N GLU A 48 -2.37 20.42 26.05
CA GLU A 48 -2.17 19.01 25.68
C GLU A 48 -3.11 18.58 24.55
N GLN A 49 -4.33 19.11 24.53
CA GLN A 49 -5.29 18.85 23.47
C GLN A 49 -4.81 19.38 22.11
N VAL A 50 -4.23 20.59 22.05
CA VAL A 50 -3.63 21.12 20.82
C VAL A 50 -2.42 20.28 20.41
N ARG A 51 -1.59 19.83 21.36
CA ARG A 51 -0.46 18.91 21.09
C ARG A 51 -0.95 17.59 20.49
N ARG A 52 -2.03 17.01 21.02
CA ARG A 52 -2.66 15.80 20.48
C ARG A 52 -3.16 15.99 19.06
N ASN A 53 -3.83 17.10 18.79
CA ASN A 53 -4.31 17.42 17.45
C ASN A 53 -3.12 17.62 16.48
N ALA A 54 -2.06 18.31 16.91
CA ALA A 54 -0.85 18.53 16.11
C ALA A 54 -0.13 17.21 15.80
N TYR A 55 0.03 16.32 16.78
CA TYR A 55 0.64 15.00 16.57
C TYR A 55 -0.09 14.18 15.49
N HIS A 56 -1.43 14.15 15.53
CA HIS A 56 -2.19 13.36 14.56
C HIS A 56 -2.24 14.02 13.18
N GLN A 57 -2.48 15.33 13.15
CA GLN A 57 -2.57 16.06 11.90
C GLN A 57 -1.22 16.12 11.17
N SER A 58 -0.07 16.14 11.85
CA SER A 58 1.23 16.16 11.18
C SER A 58 1.48 14.91 10.33
N MET A 59 1.01 13.74 10.77
CA MET A 59 1.16 12.49 10.02
C MET A 59 0.11 12.33 8.92
N LEU A 60 -1.07 12.90 9.10
CA LEU A 60 -2.21 12.69 8.20
C LEU A 60 -2.53 13.88 7.29
N ARG A 61 -1.76 14.97 7.36
CA ARG A 61 -2.08 16.21 6.63
C ARG A 61 -2.34 16.00 5.15
N TYR A 62 -1.55 15.14 4.49
CA TYR A 62 -1.64 14.90 3.05
C TYR A 62 -2.31 13.58 2.68
N VAL A 63 -2.93 12.89 3.63
CA VAL A 63 -3.55 11.58 3.36
C VAL A 63 -4.68 11.66 2.33
N GLY A 64 -5.35 12.82 2.25
CA GLY A 64 -6.40 13.10 1.27
C GLY A 64 -5.90 13.55 -0.10
N CYS A 65 -4.60 13.86 -0.27
CA CYS A 65 -4.02 14.30 -1.54
C CYS A 65 -4.06 13.23 -2.66
N ASN A 66 -4.54 12.03 -2.36
CA ASN A 66 -4.73 10.97 -3.34
C ASN A 66 -6.08 11.09 -4.07
N ALA A 67 -7.03 11.85 -3.53
CA ALA A 67 -8.30 12.12 -4.18
C ALA A 67 -8.11 12.99 -5.45
N ASP A 68 -8.90 12.73 -6.49
CA ASP A 68 -8.90 13.50 -7.74
C ASP A 68 -7.51 13.64 -8.41
N THR A 69 -6.60 12.71 -8.14
CA THR A 69 -5.22 12.78 -8.67
C THR A 69 -5.20 12.54 -10.17
N ASP A 70 -6.14 11.78 -10.72
CA ASP A 70 -6.35 11.61 -12.16
C ASP A 70 -6.75 12.92 -12.84
N LEU A 71 -7.58 13.77 -12.19
CA LEU A 71 -7.91 15.10 -12.68
C LEU A 71 -6.69 16.02 -12.68
N LEU A 72 -5.89 16.00 -11.60
CA LEU A 72 -4.64 16.75 -11.52
C LEU A 72 -3.64 16.30 -12.59
N SER A 73 -3.49 15.00 -12.79
CA SER A 73 -2.60 14.43 -13.78
C SER A 73 -3.06 14.71 -15.21
N GLY A 74 -4.37 14.68 -15.49
CA GLY A 74 -4.92 15.07 -16.78
C GLY A 74 -4.70 16.54 -17.14
N LEU A 75 -4.53 17.40 -16.13
CA LEU A 75 -4.32 18.84 -16.32
C LEU A 75 -2.83 19.24 -16.33
N PHE A 76 -2.02 18.66 -15.44
CA PHE A 76 -0.61 19.05 -15.23
C PHE A 76 0.40 17.99 -15.67
N GLY A 77 -0.05 16.79 -16.05
CA GLY A 77 0.81 15.66 -16.39
C GLY A 77 1.35 14.97 -15.14
N ASP A 78 2.59 15.31 -14.79
CA ASP A 78 3.29 14.77 -13.62
C ASP A 78 2.91 15.59 -12.38
N GLU A 79 1.90 15.10 -11.66
CA GLU A 79 1.38 15.75 -10.47
C GLU A 79 2.38 15.79 -9.31
N ILE A 80 3.32 14.83 -9.27
CA ILE A 80 4.35 14.77 -8.24
C ILE A 80 5.36 15.88 -8.48
N ALA A 81 5.82 16.05 -9.72
CA ALA A 81 6.70 17.16 -10.09
C ALA A 81 6.04 18.52 -9.86
N LEU A 82 4.73 18.67 -10.13
CA LEU A 82 4.00 19.89 -9.81
C LEU A 82 4.04 20.19 -8.30
N ARG A 83 3.79 19.18 -7.45
CA ARG A 83 3.79 19.36 -5.99
C ARG A 83 5.18 19.74 -5.49
N GLN A 84 6.24 19.16 -6.06
CA GLN A 84 7.63 19.55 -5.77
C GLN A 84 7.91 21.01 -6.13
N ASP A 85 7.44 21.47 -7.29
CA ASP A 85 7.61 22.86 -7.73
C ASP A 85 6.83 23.85 -6.83
N LEU A 86 5.84 23.39 -6.06
CA LEU A 86 5.06 24.20 -5.11
C LEU A 86 5.70 24.30 -3.72
N VAL A 87 6.69 23.47 -3.39
CA VAL A 87 7.31 23.41 -2.06
C VAL A 87 8.01 24.73 -1.72
N GLY A 88 7.71 25.28 -0.53
CA GLY A 88 8.31 26.52 -0.01
C GLY A 88 7.74 27.83 -0.58
N LEU A 89 6.87 27.76 -1.59
CA LEU A 89 6.22 28.93 -2.17
C LEU A 89 5.09 29.45 -1.27
N ASP A 90 4.88 30.76 -1.31
CA ASP A 90 3.64 31.32 -0.77
C ASP A 90 2.52 31.11 -1.79
N ILE A 91 1.73 30.04 -1.62
CA ILE A 91 0.60 29.74 -2.50
C ILE A 91 -0.48 30.83 -2.51
N GLY A 92 -0.49 31.74 -1.53
CA GLY A 92 -1.33 32.95 -1.53
C GLY A 92 -0.86 34.02 -2.51
N ASN A 93 0.39 33.95 -2.98
CA ASN A 93 0.94 34.82 -4.00
C ASN A 93 0.59 34.30 -5.41
N ARG A 94 -0.47 34.86 -5.98
CA ARG A 94 -0.98 34.49 -7.31
C ARG A 94 0.06 34.60 -8.43
N ALA A 95 1.02 35.52 -8.33
CA ALA A 95 2.05 35.67 -9.35
C ALA A 95 3.08 34.52 -9.29
N GLU A 96 3.48 34.11 -8.08
CA GLU A 96 4.33 32.92 -7.89
C GLU A 96 3.65 31.65 -8.35
N LEU A 97 2.41 31.43 -7.89
CA LEU A 97 1.62 30.26 -8.26
C LEU A 97 1.40 30.17 -9.78
N GLY A 98 1.05 31.30 -10.42
CA GLY A 98 0.87 31.36 -11.86
C GLY A 98 2.16 31.03 -12.63
N ARG A 99 3.33 31.43 -12.13
CA ARG A 99 4.62 31.06 -12.75
C ARG A 99 4.85 29.55 -12.70
N VAL A 100 4.57 28.90 -11.57
CA VAL A 100 4.70 27.44 -11.45
C VAL A 100 3.76 26.72 -12.41
N PHE A 101 2.49 27.12 -12.45
CA PHE A 101 1.52 26.51 -13.36
C PHE A 101 1.94 26.65 -14.83
N VAL A 102 2.39 27.83 -15.24
CA VAL A 102 2.91 28.03 -16.61
C VAL A 102 4.11 27.12 -16.88
N GLN A 103 5.03 26.92 -15.93
CA GLN A 103 6.16 26.01 -16.12
C GLN A 103 5.71 24.55 -16.21
N ALA A 104 4.77 24.13 -15.38
CA ALA A 104 4.19 22.78 -15.44
C ALA A 104 3.50 22.53 -16.79
N PHE A 105 2.68 23.47 -17.27
CA PHE A 105 2.01 23.34 -18.57
C PHE A 105 2.98 23.37 -19.75
N LYS A 106 4.05 24.16 -19.69
CA LYS A 106 5.13 24.09 -20.71
C LYS A 106 5.79 22.71 -20.75
N ARG A 107 5.97 22.09 -19.59
CA ARG A 107 6.52 20.74 -19.46
C ARG A 107 5.55 19.69 -20.01
N PHE A 108 4.25 19.87 -19.77
CA PHE A 108 3.20 18.96 -20.24
C PHE A 108 2.96 19.05 -21.75
N TYR A 109 2.87 20.26 -22.30
CA TYR A 109 2.63 20.51 -23.73
C TYR A 109 3.93 20.72 -24.53
N TYR A 110 5.03 20.06 -24.14
CA TYR A 110 6.35 20.31 -24.70
C TYR A 110 6.47 19.93 -26.20
N ASP A 111 5.60 19.05 -26.67
CA ASP A 111 5.57 18.48 -28.01
C ASP A 111 4.72 19.30 -29.00
N LEU A 112 3.94 20.27 -28.51
CA LEU A 112 3.14 21.16 -29.35
C LEU A 112 3.99 22.27 -29.99
N ALA A 113 3.59 22.69 -31.20
CA ALA A 113 4.15 23.88 -31.83
C ALA A 113 3.88 25.15 -30.98
N PRO A 114 4.74 26.20 -31.03
CA PRO A 114 4.66 27.34 -30.10
C PRO A 114 3.29 28.02 -30.00
N ASP A 115 2.62 28.27 -31.12
CA ASP A 115 1.30 28.92 -31.13
C ASP A 115 0.19 28.02 -30.54
N ALA A 116 0.28 26.70 -30.78
CA ALA A 116 -0.64 25.73 -30.22
C ALA A 116 -0.39 25.53 -28.72
N GLN A 117 0.87 25.51 -28.31
CA GLN A 117 1.29 25.45 -26.91
C GLN A 117 0.77 26.66 -26.13
N ALA A 118 0.92 27.88 -26.66
CA ALA A 118 0.43 29.09 -26.01
C ALA A 118 -1.08 29.04 -25.74
N LYS A 119 -1.87 28.61 -26.74
CA LYS A 119 -3.34 28.43 -26.61
C LYS A 119 -3.70 27.34 -25.60
N ALA A 120 -2.96 26.22 -25.60
CA ALA A 120 -3.18 25.13 -24.66
C ALA A 120 -2.90 25.57 -23.21
N ILE A 121 -1.80 26.31 -22.99
CA ILE A 121 -1.45 26.88 -21.67
C ILE A 121 -2.53 27.84 -21.19
N GLU A 122 -3.05 28.72 -22.06
CA GLU A 122 -4.12 29.66 -21.71
C GLU A 122 -5.38 28.92 -21.26
N ALA A 123 -5.80 27.90 -22.01
CA ALA A 123 -6.96 27.07 -21.65
C ALA A 123 -6.73 26.31 -20.32
N ALA A 124 -5.55 25.71 -20.15
CA ALA A 124 -5.19 24.95 -18.95
C ALA A 124 -5.13 25.85 -17.69
N MET A 125 -4.64 27.09 -17.81
CA MET A 125 -4.66 28.07 -16.72
C MET A 125 -6.08 28.36 -16.22
N SER A 126 -7.03 28.56 -17.15
CA SER A 126 -8.44 28.78 -16.80
C SER A 126 -9.03 27.56 -16.08
N GLN A 127 -8.75 26.36 -16.59
CA GLN A 127 -9.23 25.11 -16.00
C GLN A 127 -8.64 24.87 -14.60
N ALA A 128 -7.34 25.11 -14.39
CA ALA A 128 -6.69 24.98 -13.09
C ALA A 128 -7.36 25.81 -12.00
N LEU A 129 -7.70 27.07 -12.32
CA LEU A 129 -8.40 27.94 -11.38
C LEU A 129 -9.82 27.45 -11.07
N ALA A 130 -10.51 26.88 -12.06
CA ALA A 130 -11.86 26.35 -11.89
C ALA A 130 -11.91 25.08 -11.02
N VAL A 131 -10.89 24.21 -11.10
CA VAL A 131 -10.86 22.93 -10.37
C VAL A 131 -10.17 23.00 -9.01
N ALA A 132 -9.42 24.06 -8.72
CA ALA A 132 -8.63 24.17 -7.48
C ALA A 132 -9.47 24.00 -6.21
N ARG A 133 -10.60 24.72 -6.07
CA ARG A 133 -11.44 24.61 -4.87
C ARG A 133 -12.07 23.22 -4.72
N PRO A 134 -12.75 22.64 -5.73
CA PRO A 134 -13.29 21.28 -5.64
C PRO A 134 -12.25 20.23 -5.22
N VAL A 135 -11.05 20.25 -5.83
CA VAL A 135 -9.97 19.29 -5.53
C VAL A 135 -9.52 19.42 -4.07
N LEU A 136 -9.28 20.66 -3.59
CA LEU A 136 -8.86 20.87 -2.20
C LEU A 136 -9.97 20.53 -1.20
N THR A 137 -11.26 20.73 -1.56
CA THR A 137 -12.39 20.22 -0.77
C THR A 137 -12.35 18.69 -0.68
N ALA A 138 -12.18 18.01 -1.81
CA ALA A 138 -12.12 16.55 -1.85
C ALA A 138 -10.96 16.01 -0.99
N HIS A 139 -9.78 16.64 -1.05
CA HIS A 139 -8.66 16.29 -0.19
C HIS A 139 -9.02 16.36 1.31
N CYS A 140 -9.63 17.48 1.74
CA CYS A 140 -10.05 17.67 3.13
C CYS A 140 -11.09 16.62 3.57
N GLU A 141 -12.12 16.37 2.77
CA GLU A 141 -13.20 15.42 3.08
C GLU A 141 -12.69 13.97 3.12
N VAL A 142 -11.83 13.58 2.18
CA VAL A 142 -11.21 12.25 2.17
C VAL A 142 -10.31 12.08 3.38
N ALA A 143 -9.51 13.08 3.75
CA ALA A 143 -8.69 13.02 4.95
C ALA A 143 -9.54 12.82 6.22
N GLN A 144 -10.68 13.50 6.33
CA GLN A 144 -11.62 13.33 7.43
C GLN A 144 -12.22 11.93 7.48
N ARG A 145 -12.63 11.37 6.33
CA ARG A 145 -13.18 10.02 6.24
C ARG A 145 -12.15 8.95 6.60
N ILE A 146 -10.91 9.09 6.14
CA ILE A 146 -9.82 8.18 6.52
C ILE A 146 -9.58 8.28 8.04
N GLY A 147 -9.52 9.50 8.58
CA GLY A 147 -9.38 9.71 10.03
C GLY A 147 -10.49 9.05 10.84
N GLU A 148 -11.74 9.11 10.37
CA GLU A 148 -12.88 8.43 11.02
C GLU A 148 -12.69 6.91 11.08
N ARG A 149 -12.28 6.32 9.96
CA ARG A 149 -12.08 4.87 9.85
C ARG A 149 -10.86 4.37 10.62
N LEU A 150 -9.90 5.25 10.91
CA LEU A 150 -8.81 5.01 11.86
C LEU A 150 -9.22 5.22 13.33
N GLY A 151 -10.48 5.56 13.60
CA GLY A 151 -11.00 5.80 14.95
C GLY A 151 -10.52 7.12 15.58
N LEU A 152 -10.26 8.15 14.77
CA LEU A 152 -9.93 9.48 15.27
C LEU A 152 -11.19 10.24 15.70
N SER A 153 -11.07 11.01 16.78
CA SER A 153 -12.18 11.84 17.27
C SER A 153 -12.56 12.93 16.27
N ASP A 154 -13.81 13.38 16.34
CA ASP A 154 -14.33 14.51 15.54
C ASP A 154 -13.46 15.75 15.66
N GLU A 155 -12.87 15.97 16.84
CA GLU A 155 -11.95 17.08 17.06
C GLU A 155 -10.69 16.96 16.19
N ILE A 156 -10.03 15.80 16.17
CA ILE A 156 -8.85 15.58 15.32
C ILE A 156 -9.26 15.70 13.85
N ARG A 157 -10.42 15.14 13.47
CA ARG A 157 -10.92 15.19 12.09
C ARG A 157 -11.23 16.62 11.61
N ARG A 158 -11.74 17.50 12.48
CA ARG A 158 -11.95 18.92 12.12
C ARG A 158 -10.67 19.60 11.65
N ASN A 159 -9.51 19.25 12.25
CA ASN A 159 -8.22 19.78 11.81
C ASN A 159 -7.84 19.31 10.40
N LEU A 160 -8.15 18.06 10.04
CA LEU A 160 -7.94 17.53 8.68
C LEU A 160 -8.81 18.22 7.62
N GLY A 161 -9.91 18.87 8.04
CA GLY A 161 -10.76 19.67 7.17
C GLY A 161 -10.18 21.04 6.79
N GLN A 162 -9.11 21.48 7.47
CA GLN A 162 -8.54 22.82 7.33
C GLN A 162 -7.09 22.81 6.82
N ILE A 163 -6.62 21.71 6.22
CA ILE A 163 -5.19 21.50 5.89
C ILE A 163 -4.58 22.51 4.91
N TYR A 164 -5.39 23.28 4.18
CA TYR A 164 -4.93 24.35 3.29
C TYR A 164 -5.43 25.74 3.70
N GLU A 165 -6.06 25.85 4.87
CA GLU A 165 -6.47 27.13 5.43
C GLU A 165 -5.26 27.92 5.93
N ARG A 166 -5.40 29.25 5.93
CA ARG A 166 -4.28 30.18 6.17
C ARG A 166 -4.72 31.32 7.08
N TRP A 167 -3.78 31.86 7.83
CA TRP A 167 -4.05 32.99 8.73
C TRP A 167 -4.66 34.20 7.99
N ASP A 168 -4.15 34.54 6.80
CA ASP A 168 -4.62 35.65 5.96
C ASP A 168 -5.96 35.41 5.22
N GLY A 169 -6.64 34.28 5.43
CA GLY A 169 -7.91 33.99 4.75
C GLY A 169 -7.77 33.68 3.25
N LYS A 170 -6.55 33.58 2.71
CA LYS A 170 -6.32 33.19 1.31
C LYS A 170 -6.27 31.68 1.11
N GLY A 171 -6.45 30.92 2.18
CA GLY A 171 -6.54 29.46 2.16
C GLY A 171 -7.82 28.96 1.47
N LEU A 172 -7.82 27.67 1.17
CA LEU A 172 -8.96 26.96 0.59
C LEU A 172 -9.21 25.70 1.44
N PRO A 173 -10.40 25.09 1.38
CA PRO A 173 -11.55 25.43 0.55
C PRO A 173 -12.57 26.38 1.18
N HIS A 174 -12.43 26.79 2.44
CA HIS A 174 -13.40 27.65 3.12
C HIS A 174 -12.97 29.11 3.17
N GLY A 175 -11.66 29.39 3.16
CA GLY A 175 -11.14 30.75 3.30
C GLY A 175 -11.23 31.24 4.74
N LEU A 176 -11.00 30.34 5.69
CA LEU A 176 -10.98 30.67 7.11
C LEU A 176 -9.79 31.59 7.40
N SER A 177 -9.97 32.52 8.34
CA SER A 177 -8.95 33.52 8.66
C SER A 177 -8.75 33.67 10.16
N GLY A 178 -7.55 34.10 10.55
CA GLY A 178 -7.24 34.37 11.95
C GLY A 178 -7.60 33.20 12.88
N GLU A 179 -8.43 33.50 13.87
CA GLU A 179 -8.82 32.55 14.90
C GLU A 179 -9.71 31.38 14.42
N GLU A 180 -10.30 31.49 13.23
CA GLU A 180 -11.12 30.43 12.64
C GLU A 180 -10.27 29.23 12.18
N VAL A 181 -8.99 29.46 11.88
CA VAL A 181 -8.02 28.40 11.56
C VAL A 181 -7.61 27.74 12.87
N LEU A 182 -7.76 26.42 12.99
CA LEU A 182 -7.52 25.73 14.26
C LEU A 182 -6.03 25.81 14.69
N PRO A 183 -5.72 25.92 16.00
CA PRO A 183 -4.34 26.09 16.46
C PRO A 183 -3.34 25.03 15.99
N ALA A 184 -3.76 23.75 15.92
CA ALA A 184 -2.91 22.68 15.41
C ALA A 184 -2.60 22.85 13.91
N VAL A 185 -3.55 23.35 13.13
CA VAL A 185 -3.37 23.65 11.71
C VAL A 185 -2.32 24.74 11.53
N ARG A 186 -2.39 25.82 12.33
CA ARG A 186 -1.40 26.91 12.30
C ARG A 186 0.01 26.39 12.60
N LEU A 187 0.15 25.59 13.65
CA LEU A 187 1.42 24.98 14.08
C LEU A 187 2.04 24.11 12.99
N ILE A 188 1.25 23.20 12.40
CA ILE A 188 1.77 22.24 11.41
C ILE A 188 2.10 22.92 10.09
N THR A 189 1.28 23.88 9.64
CA THR A 189 1.57 24.65 8.43
C THR A 189 2.91 25.35 8.56
N LEU A 190 3.15 26.00 9.70
CA LEU A 190 4.42 26.67 9.95
C LEU A 190 5.59 25.68 10.06
N ALA A 191 5.41 24.53 10.71
CA ALA A 191 6.44 23.51 10.83
C ALA A 191 6.85 22.93 9.46
N GLN A 192 5.89 22.63 8.59
CA GLN A 192 6.18 22.10 7.25
C GLN A 192 6.88 23.13 6.37
N ASP A 193 6.39 24.38 6.38
CA ASP A 193 7.02 25.46 5.64
C ASP A 193 8.43 25.74 6.16
N ALA A 194 8.66 25.65 7.47
CA ALA A 194 9.99 25.77 8.05
C ALA A 194 10.95 24.69 7.53
N ILE A 195 10.53 23.41 7.48
CA ILE A 195 11.35 22.33 6.92
C ILE A 195 11.65 22.60 5.45
N ALA A 196 10.62 22.85 4.64
CA ALA A 196 10.74 23.11 3.21
C ALA A 196 11.67 24.31 2.91
N LEU A 197 11.49 25.42 3.63
CA LEU A 197 12.33 26.60 3.49
C LEU A 197 13.76 26.33 3.97
N SER A 198 13.95 25.58 5.05
CA SER A 198 15.30 25.26 5.54
C SER A 198 16.10 24.41 4.55
N ASP A 199 15.44 23.47 3.87
CA ASP A 199 16.06 22.66 2.81
C ASP A 199 16.45 23.52 1.61
N ALA A 200 15.65 24.56 1.30
CA ALA A 200 15.86 25.43 0.14
C ALA A 200 16.88 26.56 0.38
N VAL A 201 16.83 27.23 1.53
CA VAL A 201 17.58 28.47 1.81
C VAL A 201 18.37 28.45 3.11
N GLY A 202 18.44 27.30 3.80
CA GLY A 202 19.09 27.17 5.10
C GLY A 202 18.26 27.73 6.25
N ILE A 203 18.70 27.49 7.49
CA ILE A 203 17.95 27.84 8.71
C ILE A 203 17.79 29.37 8.85
N ASP A 204 18.82 30.15 8.56
CA ASP A 204 18.75 31.60 8.67
C ASP A 204 17.80 32.19 7.62
N GLY A 205 17.92 31.76 6.36
CA GLY A 205 17.00 32.17 5.28
C GLY A 205 15.56 31.74 5.53
N MET A 206 15.36 30.56 6.14
CA MET A 206 14.05 30.10 6.61
C MET A 206 13.47 31.05 7.66
N ALA A 207 14.26 31.40 8.68
CA ALA A 207 13.83 32.29 9.76
C ALA A 207 13.46 33.68 9.24
N GLU A 208 14.27 34.24 8.34
CA GLU A 208 14.00 35.51 7.66
C GLU A 208 12.71 35.45 6.83
N THR A 209 12.55 34.38 6.04
CA THR A 209 11.36 34.18 5.20
C THR A 209 10.09 34.05 6.04
N ILE A 210 10.10 33.22 7.09
CA ILE A 210 8.96 33.09 8.02
C ILE A 210 8.62 34.43 8.66
N ALA A 211 9.63 35.19 9.14
CA ALA A 211 9.42 36.48 9.77
C ALA A 211 8.79 37.49 8.80
N SER A 212 9.27 37.55 7.55
CA SER A 212 8.71 38.42 6.50
C SER A 212 7.29 38.07 6.07
N ARG A 213 6.85 36.84 6.32
CA ARG A 213 5.52 36.31 6.01
C ARG A 213 4.56 36.35 7.21
N ALA A 214 4.96 36.94 8.34
CA ALA A 214 4.09 37.13 9.51
C ALA A 214 2.83 37.96 9.15
N ASP A 215 1.68 37.61 9.74
CA ASP A 215 0.34 38.14 9.42
C ASP A 215 -0.12 37.92 7.96
N GLY A 216 0.67 37.19 7.16
CA GLY A 216 0.27 36.63 5.87
C GLY A 216 -0.19 35.18 6.05
N PRO A 217 0.54 34.17 5.55
CA PRO A 217 0.21 32.76 5.81
C PRO A 217 0.18 32.39 7.30
N TYR A 218 0.96 33.09 8.14
CA TYR A 218 1.23 32.70 9.52
C TYR A 218 0.69 33.71 10.52
N GLU A 219 0.22 33.20 11.66
CA GLU A 219 -0.02 34.01 12.86
C GLU A 219 1.30 34.67 13.31
N ALA A 220 1.27 35.99 13.54
CA ALA A 220 2.50 36.75 13.78
C ALA A 220 3.27 36.34 15.05
N ASP A 221 2.58 36.00 16.13
CA ASP A 221 3.25 35.54 17.36
C ASP A 221 3.97 34.21 17.15
N LEU A 222 3.33 33.29 16.44
CA LEU A 222 3.91 31.99 16.13
C LEU A 222 5.10 32.11 15.16
N ALA A 223 4.98 32.96 14.12
CA ALA A 223 6.07 33.26 13.20
C ALA A 223 7.27 33.87 13.93
N ARG A 224 7.04 34.85 14.82
CA ARG A 224 8.09 35.43 15.67
C ARG A 224 8.75 34.39 16.56
N LEU A 225 7.96 33.52 17.20
CA LEU A 225 8.46 32.46 18.08
C LEU A 225 9.37 31.49 17.31
N VAL A 226 8.96 31.05 16.12
CA VAL A 226 9.77 30.14 15.29
C VAL A 226 11.03 30.84 14.77
N SER A 227 10.92 32.03 14.20
CA SER A 227 12.07 32.76 13.67
C SER A 227 13.11 33.09 14.75
N ALA A 228 12.68 33.49 15.95
CA ALA A 228 13.58 33.80 17.06
C ALA A 228 14.30 32.56 17.63
N ASN A 229 13.74 31.36 17.45
CA ASN A 229 14.25 30.11 18.02
C ASN A 229 14.67 29.09 16.94
N ALA A 230 14.87 29.53 15.70
CA ALA A 230 15.06 28.68 14.54
C ALA A 230 16.18 27.64 14.71
N ALA A 231 17.37 28.06 15.16
CA ALA A 231 18.51 27.16 15.34
C ALA A 231 18.26 26.06 16.39
N MET A 232 17.53 26.39 17.46
CA MET A 232 17.16 25.43 18.51
C MET A 232 16.10 24.45 17.99
N LEU A 233 15.03 24.97 17.38
CA LEU A 233 13.92 24.17 16.87
C LEU A 233 14.36 23.21 15.77
N MET A 234 15.24 23.66 14.88
CA MET A 234 15.75 22.88 13.73
C MET A 234 16.90 21.93 14.08
N LYS A 235 17.40 21.95 15.32
CA LYS A 235 18.53 21.11 15.74
C LYS A 235 18.22 19.63 15.50
N GLY A 236 19.02 18.98 14.66
CA GLY A 236 18.89 17.56 14.33
C GLY A 236 17.74 17.19 13.39
N ILE A 237 16.93 18.15 12.92
CA ILE A 237 15.81 17.88 11.99
C ILE A 237 16.29 17.34 10.64
N GLY A 238 17.52 17.66 10.22
CA GLY A 238 18.10 17.12 8.98
C GLY A 238 18.43 15.62 9.04
N ALA A 239 18.42 15.00 10.22
CA ALA A 239 18.61 13.56 10.35
C ALA A 239 17.31 12.79 10.02
N THR A 240 17.44 11.48 9.73
CA THR A 240 16.28 10.62 9.52
C THR A 240 15.49 10.47 10.81
N VAL A 241 14.17 10.68 10.74
CA VAL A 241 13.26 10.44 11.86
C VAL A 241 12.73 9.01 11.76
N ASP A 242 12.90 8.24 12.83
CA ASP A 242 12.45 6.86 12.91
C ASP A 242 11.15 6.70 13.71
N ARG A 243 10.62 5.47 13.67
CA ARG A 243 9.41 5.07 14.38
C ARG A 243 9.45 5.41 15.87
N GLU A 244 10.55 5.07 16.54
CA GLU A 244 10.67 5.22 17.99
C GLU A 244 10.69 6.69 18.41
N THR A 245 11.28 7.57 17.59
CA THR A 245 11.21 9.02 17.79
C THR A 245 9.77 9.52 17.78
N ILE A 246 8.93 9.02 16.88
CA ILE A 246 7.53 9.43 16.77
C ILE A 246 6.70 8.86 17.92
N LEU A 247 6.89 7.59 18.27
CA LEU A 247 6.19 6.98 19.40
C LEU A 247 6.54 7.64 20.75
N ALA A 248 7.77 8.16 20.90
CA ALA A 248 8.17 8.93 22.09
C ALA A 248 7.46 10.30 22.20
N LEU A 249 6.91 10.81 21.09
CA LEU A 249 6.14 12.06 21.06
C LEU A 249 4.63 11.83 21.18
N GLU A 250 4.17 10.58 21.18
CA GLU A 250 2.75 10.23 21.23
C GLU A 250 2.09 10.73 22.52
N PRO A 251 1.04 11.55 22.45
CA PRO A 251 0.37 12.06 23.65
C PRO A 251 -0.44 10.99 24.41
N ASP A 252 -0.34 10.96 25.73
CA ASP A 252 -0.97 9.94 26.59
C ASP A 252 -2.50 10.06 26.70
N PRO A 253 -3.27 8.96 26.69
CA PRO A 253 -2.82 7.59 26.53
C PRO A 253 -2.58 7.24 25.05
N PRO A 254 -1.58 6.39 24.74
CA PRO A 254 -1.44 5.77 23.42
C PRO A 254 -2.68 4.95 23.06
N VAL A 255 -3.02 4.88 21.78
CA VAL A 255 -4.16 4.08 21.31
C VAL A 255 -3.66 2.86 20.53
N THR A 256 -4.05 1.68 21.01
CA THR A 256 -3.87 0.41 20.30
C THR A 256 -5.19 -0.03 19.67
N LEU A 257 -5.10 -0.72 18.54
CA LEU A 257 -6.21 -1.25 17.78
C LEU A 257 -6.25 -2.76 17.97
N ASP A 258 -7.43 -3.30 18.26
CA ASP A 258 -7.68 -4.74 18.21
C ASP A 258 -7.70 -5.24 16.75
N GLU A 259 -7.86 -6.56 16.55
CA GLU A 259 -7.86 -7.14 15.20
C GLU A 259 -8.96 -6.56 14.29
N GLY A 260 -10.15 -6.27 14.82
CA GLY A 260 -11.26 -5.72 14.04
C GLY A 260 -11.01 -4.27 13.63
N ALA A 261 -10.47 -3.46 14.53
CA ALA A 261 -10.06 -2.09 14.23
C ALA A 261 -8.84 -2.05 13.28
N CYS A 262 -7.93 -3.02 13.37
CA CYS A 262 -6.86 -3.18 12.38
C CYS A 262 -7.42 -3.52 11.00
N ASP A 263 -8.38 -4.46 10.92
CA ASP A 263 -9.04 -4.81 9.65
C ASP A 263 -9.67 -3.55 9.01
N GLU A 264 -10.39 -2.74 9.77
CA GLU A 264 -10.97 -1.48 9.25
C GLU A 264 -9.90 -0.46 8.82
N ALA A 265 -8.82 -0.33 9.57
CA ALA A 265 -7.71 0.56 9.22
C ALA A 265 -7.00 0.13 7.93
N PHE A 266 -6.77 -1.17 7.72
CA PHE A 266 -6.23 -1.68 6.45
C PHE A 266 -7.20 -1.48 5.29
N LEU A 267 -8.50 -1.64 5.51
CA LEU A 267 -9.52 -1.32 4.51
C LEU A 267 -9.57 0.19 4.18
N ALA A 268 -9.26 1.06 5.14
CA ALA A 268 -9.16 2.50 4.89
C ALA A 268 -7.93 2.84 4.03
N ILE A 269 -6.81 2.18 4.28
CA ILE A 269 -5.61 2.28 3.46
C ILE A 269 -5.88 1.76 2.04
N ALA A 270 -6.52 0.59 1.90
CA ALA A 270 -6.92 0.03 0.61
C ALA A 270 -7.70 1.02 -0.25
N ASP A 271 -8.74 1.63 0.32
CA ASP A 271 -9.57 2.58 -0.43
C ASP A 271 -8.82 3.86 -0.76
N MET A 272 -7.89 4.31 0.08
CA MET A 272 -7.02 5.45 -0.21
C MET A 272 -6.05 5.18 -1.35
N ILE A 273 -5.53 3.95 -1.46
CA ILE A 273 -4.67 3.54 -2.58
C ILE A 273 -5.51 3.51 -3.85
N ASP A 274 -6.59 2.74 -3.81
CA ASP A 274 -7.44 2.44 -4.96
C ASP A 274 -8.12 3.68 -5.55
N MET A 275 -8.44 4.70 -4.75
CA MET A 275 -9.13 5.92 -5.22
C MET A 275 -8.25 6.80 -6.12
N ARG A 276 -6.93 6.60 -6.12
CA ARG A 276 -6.01 7.43 -6.90
C ARG A 276 -6.22 7.29 -8.41
N MET A 277 -6.72 6.13 -8.85
CA MET A 277 -7.02 5.86 -10.24
C MET A 277 -8.47 5.35 -10.39
N PRO A 278 -9.26 5.86 -11.35
CA PRO A 278 -10.66 5.44 -11.49
C PRO A 278 -10.87 3.93 -11.70
N PHE A 279 -9.90 3.25 -12.32
CA PHE A 279 -10.01 1.83 -12.68
C PHE A 279 -9.54 0.85 -11.60
N THR A 280 -8.98 1.34 -10.49
CA THR A 280 -8.54 0.51 -9.35
C THR A 280 -9.52 0.52 -8.18
N GLN A 281 -10.66 1.19 -8.28
CA GLN A 281 -11.63 1.26 -7.18
C GLN A 281 -12.07 -0.14 -6.71
N GLY A 282 -11.74 -0.48 -5.45
CA GLY A 282 -12.08 -1.76 -4.82
C GLY A 282 -11.14 -2.91 -5.18
N HIS A 283 -10.09 -2.66 -5.95
CA HIS A 283 -9.07 -3.63 -6.33
C HIS A 283 -8.44 -4.31 -5.11
N SER A 284 -7.89 -3.53 -4.19
CA SER A 284 -7.17 -4.02 -3.02
C SER A 284 -8.06 -4.87 -2.10
N ARG A 285 -9.35 -4.51 -1.99
CA ARG A 285 -10.35 -5.31 -1.26
C ARG A 285 -10.56 -6.67 -1.89
N MET A 286 -10.75 -6.70 -3.20
CA MET A 286 -10.97 -7.95 -3.93
C MET A 286 -9.73 -8.86 -3.87
N VAL A 287 -8.52 -8.30 -3.99
CA VAL A 287 -7.26 -9.05 -3.84
C VAL A 287 -7.15 -9.62 -2.43
N SER A 288 -7.43 -8.83 -1.40
CA SER A 288 -7.45 -9.26 0.01
C SER A 288 -8.41 -10.42 0.25
N GLU A 289 -9.66 -10.30 -0.20
CA GLU A 289 -10.68 -11.35 -0.06
C GLU A 289 -10.28 -12.64 -0.78
N LEU A 290 -9.82 -12.54 -2.03
CA LEU A 290 -9.36 -13.68 -2.82
C LEU A 290 -8.19 -14.38 -2.15
N ALA A 291 -7.17 -13.63 -1.70
CA ALA A 291 -5.96 -14.16 -1.12
C ALA A 291 -6.23 -14.83 0.24
N ALA A 292 -6.89 -14.13 1.16
CA ALA A 292 -7.22 -14.65 2.49
C ALA A 292 -8.19 -15.84 2.39
N GLY A 293 -9.20 -15.76 1.53
CA GLY A 293 -10.16 -16.84 1.29
C GLY A 293 -9.51 -18.09 0.70
N ALA A 294 -8.63 -17.93 -0.29
CA ALA A 294 -7.85 -19.03 -0.85
C ALA A 294 -6.92 -19.66 0.18
N GLY A 295 -6.20 -18.84 0.95
CA GLY A 295 -5.29 -19.29 2.02
C GLY A 295 -6.01 -20.10 3.09
N ALA A 296 -7.18 -19.62 3.56
CA ALA A 296 -7.98 -20.32 4.54
C ALA A 296 -8.51 -21.67 4.01
N ARG A 297 -8.96 -21.71 2.75
CA ARG A 297 -9.47 -22.93 2.12
C ARG A 297 -8.44 -24.05 2.01
N ILE A 298 -7.17 -23.71 1.79
CA ILE A 298 -6.10 -24.70 1.72
C ILE A 298 -5.47 -25.01 3.08
N GLY A 299 -6.01 -24.44 4.17
CA GLY A 299 -5.59 -24.72 5.54
C GLY A 299 -4.31 -24.02 5.97
N LEU A 300 -4.01 -22.82 5.44
CA LEU A 300 -2.93 -22.01 5.99
C LEU A 300 -3.17 -21.65 7.46
N PRO A 301 -2.12 -21.49 8.28
CA PRO A 301 -2.23 -20.98 9.64
C PRO A 301 -3.01 -19.65 9.70
N ALA A 302 -3.77 -19.44 10.78
CA ALA A 302 -4.57 -18.22 10.94
C ALA A 302 -3.73 -16.92 10.86
N ALA A 303 -2.48 -16.96 11.34
CA ALA A 303 -1.56 -15.84 11.22
C ALA A 303 -1.20 -15.53 9.75
N ASP A 304 -0.99 -16.55 8.91
CA ASP A 304 -0.70 -16.37 7.50
C ASP A 304 -1.93 -15.89 6.72
N VAL A 305 -3.13 -16.36 7.09
CA VAL A 305 -4.40 -15.88 6.51
C VAL A 305 -4.62 -14.40 6.84
N ARG A 306 -4.33 -14.00 8.08
CA ARG A 306 -4.40 -12.58 8.48
C ARG A 306 -3.37 -11.73 7.73
N ALA A 307 -2.13 -12.21 7.63
CA ALA A 307 -1.10 -11.53 6.85
C ALA A 307 -1.51 -11.38 5.37
N LEU A 308 -2.11 -12.41 4.76
CA LEU A 308 -2.66 -12.33 3.40
C LEU A 308 -3.77 -11.28 3.28
N ARG A 309 -4.68 -11.22 4.25
CA ARG A 309 -5.76 -10.23 4.26
C ARG A 309 -5.19 -8.82 4.29
N TRP A 310 -4.34 -8.51 5.25
CA TRP A 310 -3.78 -7.18 5.40
C TRP A 310 -2.83 -6.81 4.27
N SER A 311 -1.99 -7.74 3.81
CA SER A 311 -1.14 -7.53 2.64
C SER A 311 -1.95 -7.27 1.38
N GLY A 312 -3.05 -7.97 1.14
CA GLY A 312 -3.92 -7.69 0.00
C GLY A 312 -4.49 -6.26 0.03
N CYS A 313 -4.81 -5.73 1.22
CA CYS A 313 -5.28 -4.36 1.37
C CYS A 313 -4.22 -3.29 1.08
N ILE A 314 -2.94 -3.57 1.29
CA ILE A 314 -1.86 -2.57 1.28
C ILE A 314 -0.79 -2.81 0.20
N HIS A 315 -0.90 -3.89 -0.59
CA HIS A 315 0.18 -4.31 -1.49
C HIS A 315 0.63 -3.25 -2.49
N ASP A 316 -0.32 -2.43 -2.95
CA ASP A 316 -0.07 -1.36 -3.92
C ASP A 316 0.16 0.02 -3.29
N ILE A 317 0.37 0.11 -1.98
CA ILE A 317 0.64 1.42 -1.34
C ILE A 317 1.86 2.14 -1.93
N GLY A 318 2.81 1.37 -2.45
CA GLY A 318 3.97 1.92 -3.14
C GLY A 318 3.66 2.52 -4.51
N GLU A 319 2.49 2.28 -5.11
CA GLU A 319 2.14 2.87 -6.42
C GLU A 319 2.02 4.40 -6.32
N LEU A 320 1.75 4.89 -5.11
CA LEU A 320 1.60 6.31 -4.81
C LEU A 320 2.85 7.15 -5.12
N VAL A 321 4.02 6.51 -5.24
CA VAL A 321 5.29 7.17 -5.57
C VAL A 321 5.48 7.40 -7.07
N VAL A 322 4.61 6.81 -7.89
CA VAL A 322 4.68 6.86 -9.36
C VAL A 322 3.59 7.81 -9.87
N PRO A 323 3.91 8.75 -10.78
CA PRO A 323 2.91 9.67 -11.30
C PRO A 323 1.74 8.95 -11.97
N VAL A 324 0.51 9.41 -11.72
CA VAL A 324 -0.72 8.79 -12.25
C VAL A 324 -0.71 8.71 -13.77
N ALA A 325 -0.12 9.70 -14.46
CA ALA A 325 0.06 9.70 -15.91
C ALA A 325 0.76 8.42 -16.42
N THR A 326 1.64 7.82 -15.62
CA THR A 326 2.34 6.57 -15.96
C THR A 326 1.36 5.40 -16.02
N TRP A 327 0.51 5.26 -15.00
CA TRP A 327 -0.48 4.18 -14.89
C TRP A 327 -1.64 4.35 -15.89
N MET A 328 -2.00 5.60 -16.20
CA MET A 328 -3.04 6.00 -17.14
C MET A 328 -2.69 5.76 -18.62
N ARG A 329 -1.50 5.24 -18.95
CA ARG A 329 -1.06 5.08 -20.35
C ARG A 329 -1.86 4.03 -21.12
N ASN A 330 -2.39 4.45 -22.28
CA ASN A 330 -3.07 3.57 -23.27
C ASN A 330 -2.11 2.71 -24.11
N GLY A 331 -0.81 2.83 -23.90
CA GLY A 331 0.23 2.12 -24.65
C GLY A 331 1.34 1.60 -23.74
N PRO A 332 2.40 0.99 -24.31
CA PRO A 332 3.49 0.46 -23.51
C PRO A 332 4.18 1.57 -22.71
N LEU A 333 4.56 1.23 -21.47
CA LEU A 333 5.47 2.02 -20.66
C LEU A 333 6.87 2.02 -21.29
N SER A 334 7.50 3.18 -21.30
CA SER A 334 8.95 3.32 -21.54
C SER A 334 9.75 2.54 -20.50
N VAL A 335 11.04 2.35 -20.75
CA VAL A 335 11.93 1.65 -19.80
C VAL A 335 11.94 2.35 -18.44
N ARG A 336 12.08 3.69 -18.43
CA ARG A 336 12.10 4.49 -17.21
C ARG A 336 10.79 4.39 -16.42
N GLU A 337 9.66 4.50 -17.11
CA GLU A 337 8.32 4.36 -16.50
C GLU A 337 8.13 2.95 -15.92
N ARG A 338 8.57 1.91 -16.63
CA ARG A 338 8.49 0.53 -16.17
C ARG A 338 9.36 0.28 -14.95
N ASP A 339 10.59 0.78 -14.94
CA ASP A 339 11.50 0.64 -13.80
C ASP A 339 10.93 1.36 -12.56
N ALA A 340 10.36 2.56 -12.73
CA ALA A 340 9.67 3.28 -11.67
C ALA A 340 8.43 2.51 -11.15
N ALA A 341 7.59 2.04 -12.07
CA ALA A 341 6.41 1.23 -11.74
C ALA A 341 6.79 -0.04 -10.96
N GLN A 342 7.84 -0.75 -11.34
CA GLN A 342 8.26 -1.98 -10.64
C GLN A 342 8.82 -1.74 -9.23
N LEU A 343 9.26 -0.51 -8.92
CA LEU A 343 9.74 -0.16 -7.58
C LEU A 343 8.61 0.00 -6.56
N HIS A 344 7.33 0.04 -6.97
CA HIS A 344 6.22 0.18 -6.01
C HIS A 344 6.25 -0.94 -4.95
N ALA A 345 6.57 -2.18 -5.33
CA ALA A 345 6.67 -3.29 -4.38
C ALA A 345 7.76 -3.05 -3.31
N TYR A 346 8.87 -2.41 -3.69
CA TYR A 346 9.91 -2.01 -2.75
C TYR A 346 9.40 -0.91 -1.80
N TYR A 347 8.77 0.14 -2.34
CA TYR A 347 8.24 1.23 -1.51
C TYR A 347 7.11 0.77 -0.59
N GLY A 348 6.29 -0.19 -1.01
CA GLY A 348 5.26 -0.81 -0.18
C GLY A 348 5.83 -1.56 1.02
N GLU A 349 6.88 -2.35 0.82
CA GLU A 349 7.59 -3.01 1.93
C GLU A 349 8.26 -2.01 2.88
N ARG A 350 8.82 -0.92 2.35
CA ARG A 350 9.40 0.15 3.18
C ARG A 350 8.34 0.89 4.01
N ALA A 351 7.14 1.12 3.48
CA ALA A 351 6.05 1.74 4.23
C ALA A 351 5.69 0.90 5.48
N LEU A 352 5.62 -0.42 5.30
CA LEU A 352 5.29 -1.38 6.36
C LEU A 352 6.32 -1.48 7.49
N ALA A 353 7.54 -0.92 7.33
CA ALA A 353 8.52 -0.85 8.41
C ALA A 353 7.99 -0.07 9.64
N SER A 354 7.00 0.80 9.44
CA SER A 354 6.34 1.55 10.52
C SER A 354 5.58 0.66 11.50
N PHE A 355 5.22 -0.57 11.11
CA PHE A 355 4.61 -1.55 12.01
C PHE A 355 5.64 -2.31 12.87
N GLY A 356 6.94 -2.05 12.72
CA GLY A 356 7.97 -2.82 13.41
C GLY A 356 7.86 -4.32 13.08
N HIS A 357 7.99 -5.17 14.10
CA HIS A 357 7.94 -6.62 13.93
C HIS A 357 6.59 -7.13 13.38
N ASP A 358 5.49 -6.44 13.70
CA ASP A 358 4.15 -6.81 13.19
C ASP A 358 4.06 -6.62 11.67
N GLY A 359 4.92 -5.78 11.09
CA GLY A 359 5.03 -5.51 9.66
C GLY A 359 5.81 -6.55 8.87
N ASP A 360 6.66 -7.38 9.49
CA ASP A 360 7.66 -8.20 8.79
C ASP A 360 7.01 -9.19 7.82
N ALA A 361 5.98 -9.91 8.29
CA ALA A 361 5.26 -10.89 7.47
C ALA A 361 4.54 -10.20 6.30
N MET A 362 3.91 -9.06 6.55
CA MET A 362 3.21 -8.29 5.50
C MET A 362 4.20 -7.73 4.49
N GLY A 363 5.30 -7.13 4.94
CA GLY A 363 6.33 -6.56 4.09
C GLY A 363 6.94 -7.63 3.18
N ALA A 364 7.15 -8.84 3.69
CA ALA A 364 7.64 -9.95 2.89
C ALA A 364 6.67 -10.36 1.77
N LEU A 365 5.36 -10.27 1.99
CA LEU A 365 4.34 -10.55 0.97
C LEU A 365 4.24 -9.40 -0.04
N VAL A 366 4.14 -8.15 0.44
CA VAL A 366 4.06 -6.94 -0.40
C VAL A 366 5.30 -6.78 -1.28
N LEU A 367 6.50 -7.09 -0.80
CA LEU A 367 7.70 -7.02 -1.64
C LEU A 367 7.68 -7.99 -2.84
N ARG A 368 6.96 -9.11 -2.71
CA ARG A 368 7.06 -10.27 -3.60
C ARG A 368 5.79 -10.56 -4.41
N HIS A 369 4.75 -9.74 -4.32
CA HIS A 369 3.46 -10.05 -4.93
C HIS A 369 3.48 -10.05 -6.48
N HIS A 370 4.54 -9.52 -7.10
CA HIS A 370 4.80 -9.63 -8.55
C HIS A 370 5.97 -10.57 -8.92
N GLU A 371 6.51 -11.32 -7.95
CA GLU A 371 7.51 -12.34 -8.23
C GLU A 371 6.89 -13.53 -8.95
N ARG A 372 7.69 -14.21 -9.77
CA ARG A 372 7.27 -15.35 -10.59
C ARG A 372 8.11 -16.57 -10.27
N LEU A 373 7.55 -17.76 -10.43
CA LEU A 373 8.27 -18.99 -10.06
C LEU A 373 9.57 -19.21 -10.86
N ASP A 374 9.64 -18.69 -12.08
CA ASP A 374 10.81 -18.77 -12.96
C ASP A 374 11.85 -17.66 -12.71
N GLY A 375 11.61 -16.74 -11.76
CA GLY A 375 12.50 -15.62 -11.45
C GLY A 375 12.39 -14.43 -12.41
N SER A 376 11.45 -14.45 -13.37
CA SER A 376 11.24 -13.33 -14.31
C SER A 376 10.42 -12.17 -13.74
N GLY A 377 9.94 -12.31 -12.51
CA GLY A 377 9.16 -11.29 -11.80
C GLY A 377 10.00 -10.13 -11.25
N TYR A 378 9.38 -9.33 -10.38
CA TYR A 378 9.99 -8.17 -9.72
C TYR A 378 9.42 -8.02 -8.29
N HIS A 379 10.06 -7.31 -7.36
CA HIS A 379 11.25 -6.45 -7.50
C HIS A 379 12.60 -7.13 -7.25
N ARG A 380 12.64 -8.19 -6.44
CA ARG A 380 13.85 -8.90 -6.03
C ARG A 380 14.34 -9.91 -7.08
N LYS A 381 13.51 -10.29 -8.05
CA LYS A 381 13.83 -11.26 -9.12
C LYS A 381 14.18 -12.63 -8.54
N VAL A 382 13.36 -13.09 -7.60
CA VAL A 382 13.57 -14.36 -6.89
C VAL A 382 12.75 -15.49 -7.51
N GLY A 383 13.26 -16.70 -7.41
CA GLY A 383 12.58 -17.89 -7.96
C GLY A 383 11.57 -18.49 -6.99
N GLY A 384 10.83 -19.49 -7.45
CA GLY A 384 9.76 -20.12 -6.67
C GLY A 384 10.21 -20.70 -5.32
N SER A 385 11.47 -21.10 -5.15
CA SER A 385 12.02 -21.59 -3.87
C SER A 385 11.97 -20.56 -2.76
N ASP A 386 12.04 -19.26 -3.11
CA ASP A 386 12.08 -18.16 -2.15
C ASP A 386 10.67 -17.58 -1.88
N LEU A 387 9.65 -18.10 -2.56
CA LEU A 387 8.26 -17.66 -2.40
C LEU A 387 7.53 -18.59 -1.43
N SER A 388 7.13 -18.04 -0.29
CA SER A 388 6.27 -18.73 0.67
C SER A 388 4.92 -19.11 0.03
N PRO A 389 4.19 -20.10 0.60
CA PRO A 389 2.84 -20.42 0.14
C PRO A 389 1.92 -19.18 0.09
N ALA A 390 1.98 -18.31 1.10
CA ALA A 390 1.23 -17.06 1.13
C ALA A 390 1.64 -16.11 -0.01
N ALA A 391 2.95 -15.90 -0.27
CA ALA A 391 3.39 -15.03 -1.37
C ALA A 391 2.88 -15.52 -2.73
N ARG A 392 2.87 -16.85 -2.95
CA ARG A 392 2.34 -17.46 -4.18
C ARG A 392 0.83 -17.25 -4.33
N ILE A 393 0.08 -17.27 -3.23
CA ILE A 393 -1.37 -17.01 -3.23
C ILE A 393 -1.65 -15.55 -3.53
N LEU A 394 -0.96 -14.61 -2.89
CA LEU A 394 -1.13 -13.19 -3.15
C LEU A 394 -0.85 -12.87 -4.63
N ALA A 395 0.26 -13.38 -5.19
CA ALA A 395 0.58 -13.18 -6.61
C ALA A 395 -0.48 -13.78 -7.56
N ALA A 396 -1.09 -14.92 -7.20
CA ALA A 396 -2.15 -15.53 -8.00
C ALA A 396 -3.48 -14.75 -7.90
N ALA A 397 -3.82 -14.25 -6.70
CA ALA A 397 -4.99 -13.42 -6.45
C ALA A 397 -4.88 -12.11 -7.24
N GLU A 398 -3.71 -11.48 -7.18
CA GLU A 398 -3.41 -10.23 -7.89
C GLU A 398 -3.52 -10.40 -9.40
N ALA A 399 -2.83 -11.40 -9.97
CA ALA A 399 -2.91 -11.69 -11.40
C ALA A 399 -4.34 -11.98 -11.90
N PHE A 400 -5.17 -12.65 -11.08
CA PHE A 400 -6.55 -12.94 -11.41
C PHE A 400 -7.43 -11.69 -11.35
N GLN A 401 -7.33 -10.91 -10.27
CA GLN A 401 -8.16 -9.72 -10.06
C GLN A 401 -7.82 -8.63 -11.06
N THR A 402 -6.54 -8.31 -11.25
CA THR A 402 -6.09 -7.34 -12.27
C THR A 402 -6.64 -7.70 -13.65
N SER A 403 -6.65 -8.99 -14.04
CA SER A 403 -7.18 -9.42 -15.35
C SER A 403 -8.68 -9.14 -15.55
N ARG A 404 -9.45 -9.06 -14.46
CA ARG A 404 -10.90 -8.80 -14.46
C ARG A 404 -11.26 -7.32 -14.42
N GLU A 405 -10.26 -6.46 -14.30
CA GLU A 405 -10.45 -5.01 -14.26
C GLU A 405 -10.09 -4.41 -15.61
N GLU A 406 -10.80 -3.34 -15.96
CA GLU A 406 -10.42 -2.51 -17.07
C GLU A 406 -9.11 -1.79 -16.74
N ARG A 407 -8.28 -1.62 -17.76
CA ARG A 407 -7.06 -0.83 -17.70
C ARG A 407 -7.05 0.10 -18.92
N PRO A 408 -6.34 1.23 -18.89
CA PRO A 408 -6.32 2.17 -20.02
C PRO A 408 -6.00 1.50 -21.38
N HIS A 409 -5.10 0.51 -21.37
CA HIS A 409 -4.67 -0.23 -22.57
C HIS A 409 -5.44 -1.53 -22.85
N ARG A 410 -6.39 -1.96 -22.01
CA ARG A 410 -7.17 -3.20 -22.22
C ARG A 410 -8.51 -3.23 -21.49
N LYS A 411 -9.50 -3.86 -22.11
CA LYS A 411 -10.79 -4.14 -21.45
C LYS A 411 -10.65 -5.19 -20.35
N ALA A 412 -11.57 -5.14 -19.40
CA ALA A 412 -11.78 -6.20 -18.41
C ALA A 412 -12.08 -7.54 -19.08
N LEU A 413 -11.50 -8.62 -18.58
CA LEU A 413 -11.85 -9.98 -18.98
C LEU A 413 -13.05 -10.50 -18.19
N SER A 414 -13.84 -11.41 -18.81
CA SER A 414 -14.80 -12.21 -18.04
C SER A 414 -14.06 -13.08 -17.02
N SER A 415 -14.76 -13.52 -15.97
CA SER A 415 -14.16 -14.38 -14.95
C SER A 415 -13.58 -15.68 -15.54
N GLU A 416 -14.23 -16.26 -16.56
CA GLU A 416 -13.77 -17.46 -17.26
C GLU A 416 -12.51 -17.18 -18.08
N ALA A 417 -12.45 -16.03 -18.76
CA ALA A 417 -11.29 -15.62 -19.55
C ALA A 417 -10.09 -15.29 -18.65
N ALA A 418 -10.30 -14.58 -17.54
CA ALA A 418 -9.27 -14.35 -16.52
C ALA A 418 -8.77 -15.68 -15.92
N ALA A 419 -9.67 -16.63 -15.66
CA ALA A 419 -9.29 -17.96 -15.21
C ALA A 419 -8.49 -18.75 -16.25
N ALA A 420 -8.81 -18.60 -17.55
CA ALA A 420 -8.04 -19.21 -18.63
C ALA A 420 -6.63 -18.61 -18.72
N GLN A 421 -6.51 -17.29 -18.55
CA GLN A 421 -5.23 -16.57 -18.53
C GLN A 421 -4.37 -16.97 -17.33
N LEU A 422 -4.93 -17.05 -16.12
CA LEU A 422 -4.18 -17.50 -14.95
C LEU A 422 -3.67 -18.94 -15.14
N ARG A 423 -4.49 -19.83 -15.70
CA ARG A 423 -4.06 -21.20 -16.05
C ARG A 423 -3.00 -21.23 -17.16
N ALA A 424 -2.95 -20.24 -18.05
CA ALA A 424 -1.86 -20.10 -19.02
C ALA A 424 -0.56 -19.73 -18.32
N ALA A 425 -0.60 -18.75 -17.40
CA ALA A 425 0.56 -18.37 -16.58
C ALA A 425 1.10 -19.54 -15.73
N VAL A 426 0.25 -20.48 -15.33
CA VAL A 426 0.69 -21.74 -14.69
C VAL A 426 1.48 -22.63 -15.65
N ARG A 427 1.03 -22.77 -16.91
CA ARG A 427 1.75 -23.56 -17.94
C ARG A 427 3.11 -22.95 -18.27
N ASP A 428 3.18 -21.62 -18.28
CA ASP A 428 4.40 -20.86 -18.54
C ASP A 428 5.35 -20.84 -17.33
N ARG A 429 4.94 -21.44 -16.20
CA ARG A 429 5.68 -21.47 -14.92
C ARG A 429 5.88 -20.08 -14.31
N TYR A 430 4.98 -19.13 -14.57
CA TYR A 430 4.98 -17.85 -13.87
C TYR A 430 4.26 -17.95 -12.51
N ILE A 431 3.12 -18.64 -12.48
CA ILE A 431 2.25 -18.75 -11.29
C ILE A 431 2.24 -20.19 -10.76
N CYS A 432 2.17 -20.33 -9.43
CA CYS A 432 2.07 -21.62 -8.76
C CYS A 432 0.74 -22.33 -9.07
N PRO A 433 0.78 -23.59 -9.53
CA PRO A 433 -0.44 -24.35 -9.83
C PRO A 433 -1.41 -24.43 -8.65
N ASP A 434 -0.90 -24.67 -7.44
CA ASP A 434 -1.73 -24.89 -6.25
C ASP A 434 -2.34 -23.57 -5.75
N ALA A 435 -1.58 -22.47 -5.83
CA ALA A 435 -2.07 -21.14 -5.51
C ALA A 435 -3.16 -20.67 -6.52
N ALA A 436 -2.92 -20.87 -7.81
CA ALA A 436 -3.91 -20.56 -8.84
C ALA A 436 -5.20 -21.35 -8.65
N GLU A 437 -5.11 -22.66 -8.36
CA GLU A 437 -6.29 -23.48 -8.11
C GLU A 437 -7.06 -23.04 -6.85
N ALA A 438 -6.35 -22.68 -5.78
CA ALA A 438 -6.96 -22.18 -4.55
C ALA A 438 -7.75 -20.88 -4.79
N VAL A 439 -7.14 -19.91 -5.50
CA VAL A 439 -7.77 -18.64 -5.87
C VAL A 439 -8.98 -18.85 -6.78
N LEU A 440 -8.83 -19.65 -7.84
CA LEU A 440 -9.91 -19.94 -8.79
C LEU A 440 -11.08 -20.65 -8.12
N SER A 441 -10.80 -21.64 -7.26
CA SER A 441 -11.81 -22.34 -6.49
C SER A 441 -12.57 -21.39 -5.54
N PHE A 442 -11.86 -20.49 -4.86
CA PHE A 442 -12.47 -19.49 -3.99
C PHE A 442 -13.33 -18.51 -4.80
N ALA A 443 -12.86 -18.07 -5.96
CA ALA A 443 -13.56 -17.21 -6.91
C ALA A 443 -14.74 -17.89 -7.66
N GLY A 444 -15.12 -19.11 -7.28
CA GLY A 444 -16.23 -19.85 -7.89
C GLY A 444 -15.97 -20.35 -9.31
N GLN A 445 -14.72 -20.32 -9.78
CA GLN A 445 -14.35 -20.82 -11.09
C GLN A 445 -14.28 -22.35 -11.07
N GLN A 446 -14.63 -22.96 -12.20
CA GLN A 446 -14.58 -24.42 -12.33
C GLN A 446 -13.17 -24.93 -12.05
N SER A 447 -13.05 -25.70 -10.99
CA SER A 447 -11.83 -26.40 -10.62
C SER A 447 -11.48 -27.39 -11.75
N ARG A 448 -10.31 -27.23 -12.37
CA ARG A 448 -9.80 -28.19 -13.39
C ARG A 448 -8.84 -29.20 -12.77
N ARG A 449 -8.39 -28.92 -11.55
CA ARG A 449 -7.69 -29.85 -10.68
C ARG A 449 -8.57 -30.05 -9.47
N ALA A 450 -9.29 -31.17 -9.43
CA ALA A 450 -9.80 -31.63 -8.16
C ALA A 450 -8.60 -31.68 -7.19
N LEU A 451 -8.56 -30.83 -6.17
CA LEU A 451 -7.95 -31.28 -4.92
C LEU A 451 -8.78 -32.50 -4.55
N PRO A 452 -8.21 -33.72 -4.54
CA PRO A 452 -9.01 -34.88 -4.23
C PRO A 452 -9.57 -34.68 -2.82
N ARG A 453 -10.89 -34.46 -2.73
CA ARG A 453 -11.64 -34.46 -1.46
C ARG A 453 -11.37 -35.76 -0.68
N ALA A 454 -10.95 -36.80 -1.40
CA ALA A 454 -10.55 -38.13 -0.97
C ALA A 454 -9.15 -38.24 -0.31
N LEU A 455 -8.34 -37.18 -0.29
CA LEU A 455 -7.04 -37.14 0.42
C LEU A 455 -7.08 -36.29 1.70
N ALA A 456 -8.20 -35.64 1.98
CA ALA A 456 -8.43 -34.96 3.25
C ALA A 456 -8.42 -35.98 4.40
N GLY A 457 -7.45 -35.87 5.30
CA GLY A 457 -7.27 -36.79 6.45
C GLY A 457 -6.08 -37.76 6.32
N MET A 458 -5.37 -37.77 5.19
CA MET A 458 -4.09 -38.47 5.05
C MET A 458 -2.90 -37.55 5.34
N THR A 459 -1.92 -38.09 6.04
CA THR A 459 -0.60 -37.47 6.22
C THR A 459 0.21 -37.56 4.92
N PRO A 460 1.22 -36.69 4.71
CA PRO A 460 2.13 -36.79 3.56
C PRO A 460 2.77 -38.18 3.42
N ARG A 461 3.06 -38.83 4.55
CA ARG A 461 3.64 -40.17 4.61
C ARG A 461 2.68 -41.26 4.11
N GLU A 462 1.40 -41.13 4.40
CA GLU A 462 0.36 -42.06 3.93
C GLU A 462 0.11 -41.92 2.43
N ILE A 463 0.20 -40.69 1.89
CA ILE A 463 0.13 -40.44 0.45
C ILE A 463 1.33 -41.06 -0.27
N GLU A 464 2.52 -40.95 0.29
CA GLU A 464 3.74 -41.57 -0.23
C GLU A 464 3.63 -43.10 -0.25
N VAL A 465 3.15 -43.70 0.86
CA VAL A 465 2.89 -45.15 0.96
C VAL A 465 1.86 -45.61 -0.08
N LEU A 466 0.75 -44.87 -0.27
CA LEU A 466 -0.27 -45.19 -1.26
C LEU A 466 0.29 -45.21 -2.69
N ARG A 467 1.16 -44.25 -3.04
CA ARG A 467 1.86 -44.21 -4.34
C ARG A 467 2.74 -45.44 -4.56
N LEU A 468 3.52 -45.84 -3.56
CA LEU A 468 4.43 -46.98 -3.68
C LEU A 468 3.69 -48.32 -3.83
N ILE A 469 2.59 -48.50 -3.10
CA ILE A 469 1.73 -49.70 -3.24
C ILE A 469 1.12 -49.76 -4.64
N ALA A 470 0.59 -48.63 -5.12
CA ALA A 470 -0.03 -48.50 -6.42
C ALA A 470 0.97 -48.73 -7.56
N ALA A 471 2.24 -48.38 -7.35
CA ALA A 471 3.34 -48.59 -8.29
C ALA A 471 3.95 -49.99 -8.27
N GLY A 472 3.39 -50.96 -7.53
CA GLY A 472 3.88 -52.33 -7.61
C GLY A 472 4.64 -52.84 -6.39
N LEU A 473 4.95 -52.00 -5.40
CA LEU A 473 5.85 -52.39 -4.31
C LEU A 473 5.14 -53.22 -3.23
N THR A 474 5.87 -54.19 -2.69
CA THR A 474 5.51 -54.96 -1.48
C THR A 474 5.83 -54.16 -0.22
N ALA A 475 5.23 -54.51 0.93
CA ALA A 475 5.50 -53.86 2.20
C ALA A 475 6.99 -53.82 2.58
N LYS A 476 7.75 -54.88 2.27
CA LYS A 476 9.21 -54.92 2.47
C LYS A 476 9.95 -53.91 1.59
N GLN A 477 9.49 -53.71 0.35
CA GLN A 477 10.07 -52.73 -0.58
C GLN A 477 9.68 -51.29 -0.21
N VAL A 478 8.44 -51.07 0.21
CA VAL A 478 7.99 -49.78 0.77
C VAL A 478 8.84 -49.43 2.00
N ALA A 479 9.00 -50.37 2.93
CA ALA A 479 9.83 -50.17 4.13
C ALA A 479 11.26 -49.78 3.79
N ARG A 480 11.89 -50.46 2.83
CA ARG A 480 13.24 -50.17 2.35
C ARG A 480 13.33 -48.79 1.69
N LYS A 481 12.33 -48.41 0.91
CA LYS A 481 12.31 -47.14 0.16
C LYS A 481 12.06 -45.93 1.06
N LEU A 482 11.32 -46.15 2.14
CA LEU A 482 10.96 -45.12 3.11
C LEU A 482 11.90 -45.08 4.33
N ASP A 483 12.91 -45.94 4.38
CA ASP A 483 13.83 -46.13 5.51
C ASP A 483 13.11 -46.34 6.86
N ILE A 484 12.17 -47.30 6.87
CA ILE A 484 11.39 -47.68 8.06
C ILE A 484 11.35 -49.20 8.23
N SER A 485 10.93 -49.67 9.41
CA SER A 485 10.72 -51.10 9.63
C SER A 485 9.58 -51.65 8.76
N SER A 486 9.65 -52.92 8.36
CA SER A 486 8.54 -53.56 7.63
C SER A 486 7.22 -53.53 8.39
N LYS A 487 7.27 -53.59 9.72
CA LYS A 487 6.10 -53.47 10.59
C LYS A 487 5.48 -52.07 10.53
N THR A 488 6.31 -51.03 10.48
CA THR A 488 5.86 -49.64 10.34
C THR A 488 5.24 -49.40 8.97
N ALA A 489 5.83 -49.96 7.90
CA ALA A 489 5.26 -49.90 6.57
C ALA A 489 3.88 -50.58 6.50
N ASP A 490 3.74 -51.78 7.10
CA ASP A 490 2.45 -52.46 7.21
C ASP A 490 1.42 -51.63 7.96
N HIS A 491 1.79 -50.99 9.08
CA HIS A 491 0.87 -50.12 9.81
C HIS A 491 0.39 -48.94 8.94
N HIS A 492 1.28 -48.30 8.17
CA HIS A 492 0.88 -47.24 7.25
C HIS A 492 -0.01 -47.75 6.12
N ILE A 493 0.26 -48.94 5.57
CA ILE A 493 -0.58 -49.57 4.53
C ILE A 493 -1.99 -49.79 5.06
N GLN A 494 -2.13 -50.34 6.28
CA GLN A 494 -3.44 -50.58 6.90
C GLN A 494 -4.16 -49.27 7.23
N ALA A 495 -3.44 -48.25 7.72
CA ALA A 495 -4.02 -46.93 7.98
C ALA A 495 -4.54 -46.27 6.69
N VAL A 496 -3.77 -46.37 5.59
CA VAL A 496 -4.18 -45.90 4.26
C VAL A 496 -5.44 -46.63 3.80
N TYR A 497 -5.48 -47.96 3.90
CA TYR A 497 -6.62 -48.79 3.50
C TYR A 497 -7.89 -48.41 4.28
N ALA A 498 -7.78 -48.24 5.59
CA ALA A 498 -8.89 -47.80 6.44
C ALA A 498 -9.40 -46.40 6.04
N LYS A 499 -8.50 -45.45 5.75
CA LYS A 499 -8.86 -44.07 5.38
C LYS A 499 -9.54 -43.96 4.01
N ILE A 500 -9.24 -44.85 3.08
CA ILE A 500 -9.88 -44.89 1.74
C ILE A 500 -11.03 -45.90 1.64
N GLY A 501 -11.33 -46.61 2.72
CA GLY A 501 -12.42 -47.58 2.76
C GLY A 501 -12.22 -48.81 1.86
N VAL A 502 -10.98 -49.25 1.66
CA VAL A 502 -10.68 -50.43 0.83
C VAL A 502 -9.96 -51.52 1.63
N GLY A 503 -10.10 -52.78 1.21
CA GLY A 503 -9.45 -53.93 1.86
C GLY A 503 -8.35 -54.60 1.04
N THR A 504 -8.07 -54.14 -0.18
CA THR A 504 -7.12 -54.82 -1.08
C THR A 504 -6.20 -53.84 -1.79
N ARG A 505 -5.03 -54.36 -2.17
CA ARG A 505 -4.03 -53.64 -2.96
C ARG A 505 -4.53 -53.21 -4.34
N GLY A 506 -5.31 -54.06 -5.00
CA GLY A 506 -5.91 -53.73 -6.30
C GLY A 506 -6.87 -52.53 -6.20
N ALA A 507 -7.71 -52.51 -5.16
CA ALA A 507 -8.63 -51.40 -4.90
C ALA A 507 -7.89 -50.11 -4.50
N ALA A 508 -6.83 -50.20 -3.68
CA ALA A 508 -6.00 -49.06 -3.34
C ALA A 508 -5.24 -48.48 -4.55
N ALA A 509 -4.78 -49.34 -5.47
CA ALA A 509 -4.12 -48.92 -6.71
C ALA A 509 -5.11 -48.22 -7.67
N LEU A 510 -6.32 -48.75 -7.82
CA LEU A 510 -7.38 -48.12 -8.60
C LEU A 510 -7.75 -46.75 -8.02
N TYR A 511 -7.92 -46.66 -6.69
CA TYR A 511 -8.16 -45.40 -6.00
C TYR A 511 -7.04 -44.38 -6.25
N ALA A 512 -5.77 -44.81 -6.23
CA ALA A 512 -4.64 -43.93 -6.53
C ALA A 512 -4.67 -43.41 -7.98
N VAL A 513 -5.07 -44.25 -8.94
CA VAL A 513 -5.22 -43.87 -10.36
C VAL A 513 -6.38 -42.89 -10.55
N GLU A 514 -7.55 -43.18 -9.98
CA GLU A 514 -8.76 -42.33 -10.05
C GLU A 514 -8.51 -40.91 -9.49
N HIS A 515 -7.60 -40.79 -8.52
CA HIS A 515 -7.25 -39.53 -7.88
C HIS A 515 -5.91 -38.93 -8.36
N GLY A 516 -5.37 -39.43 -9.48
CA GLY A 516 -4.19 -38.84 -10.15
C GLY A 516 -2.88 -38.95 -9.37
N LEU A 517 -2.76 -39.91 -8.45
CA LEU A 517 -1.56 -40.16 -7.65
C LEU A 517 -0.48 -40.98 -8.38
N VAL A 518 -0.85 -41.64 -9.48
CA VAL A 518 0.05 -42.44 -10.32
C VAL A 518 -0.23 -42.13 -11.80
N ARG A 519 0.81 -41.89 -12.59
CA ARG A 519 0.70 -41.67 -14.05
C ARG A 519 1.06 -42.95 -14.83
N PRO A 520 0.43 -43.22 -15.98
CA PRO A 520 0.82 -44.34 -16.83
C PRO A 520 2.28 -44.17 -17.31
N GLY A 521 3.15 -45.13 -16.99
CA GLY A 521 4.55 -45.18 -17.44
C GLY A 521 5.61 -44.62 -16.49
N GLU A 522 5.23 -44.02 -15.35
CA GLU A 522 6.19 -43.64 -14.30
C GLU A 522 6.49 -44.86 -13.40
N MET A 523 7.63 -45.51 -13.60
CA MET A 523 8.21 -46.38 -12.57
C MET A 523 8.84 -45.48 -11.49
N PRO A 524 8.49 -45.62 -10.20
CA PRO A 524 9.05 -44.78 -9.17
C PRO A 524 10.54 -45.10 -9.00
N ALA A 525 11.41 -44.12 -9.25
CA ALA A 525 12.86 -44.20 -8.99
C ALA A 525 13.15 -44.67 -7.56
#